data_AF-A0A847JEJ7-F1
#
_entry.id   AF-A0A847JEJ7-F1
#
_cell.length_a   1.000
_cell.length_b   1.000
_cell.length_c   1.000
_cell.angle_alpha   90.00
_cell.angle_beta   90.00
_cell.angle_gamma   90.00
#
_symmetry.space_group_name_H-M   'P 1'
#
loop_
_entity.id
_entity.type
_entity.pdbx_description
1 polymer ?
#
loop_
_entity_poly.entity_id
_entity_poly.type
_entity_poly.pdbx_seq_one_letter_code
_entity_poly.pdbx_strand_id
1 'polypeptide(L)'
;PGFLRLAVASLPLPWLACELGWFVAEYGRQPWAIDGILPTGLAASALSVPQLLFTLGGFVLFYSSLLVVDVVLMRKYVVMGPVKALALDTTAAALAPAE
;
A
#
# COMPACT_ATOMS: atom_id res chain seq x y z
N PRO A 1 23.98 14.52 -7.29
CA PRO A 1 23.07 14.56 -6.12
C PRO A 1 21.56 14.69 -6.43
N GLY A 2 21.15 15.38 -7.52
CA GLY A 2 19.72 15.56 -7.85
C GLY A 2 18.98 14.26 -8.16
N PHE A 3 19.58 13.38 -8.96
CA PHE A 3 19.00 12.08 -9.33
C PHE A 3 18.66 11.19 -8.11
N LEU A 4 19.58 11.06 -7.15
CA LEU A 4 19.34 10.25 -5.95
C LEU A 4 18.19 10.77 -5.09
N ARG A 5 18.04 12.10 -4.99
CA ARG A 5 16.92 12.72 -4.26
C ARG A 5 15.59 12.51 -4.99
N LEU A 6 15.60 12.59 -6.33
CA LEU A 6 14.45 12.25 -7.17
C LEU A 6 14.05 10.79 -7.04
N ALA A 7 15.01 9.86 -7.02
CA ALA A 7 14.73 8.44 -6.85
C ALA A 7 14.02 8.16 -5.52
N VAL A 8 14.48 8.75 -4.40
CA VAL A 8 13.82 8.61 -3.10
C VAL A 8 12.43 9.27 -3.10
N ALA A 9 12.29 10.45 -3.71
CA ALA A 9 11.00 11.12 -3.84
C ALA A 9 10.00 10.37 -4.75
N SER A 10 10.49 9.47 -5.62
CA SER A 10 9.66 8.70 -6.56
C SER A 10 9.01 7.45 -5.95
N LEU A 11 9.40 7.04 -4.73
CA LEU A 11 8.86 5.85 -4.05
C LEU A 11 7.32 5.75 -3.99
N PRO A 12 6.54 6.83 -3.78
CA PRO A 12 5.08 6.74 -3.79
C PRO A 12 4.46 6.72 -5.20
N LEU A 13 5.20 7.04 -6.26
CA LEU A 13 4.64 7.15 -7.61
C LEU A 13 4.09 5.84 -8.16
N PRO A 14 4.76 4.68 -8.03
CA PRO A 14 4.21 3.40 -8.50
C PRO A 14 2.88 3.06 -7.83
N TRP A 15 2.74 3.33 -6.52
CA TRP A 15 1.49 3.12 -5.79
C TRP A 15 0.37 3.97 -6.36
N LEU A 16 0.60 5.29 -6.52
CA LEU A 16 -0.40 6.18 -7.10
C LEU A 16 -0.79 5.79 -8.53
N ALA A 17 0.19 5.39 -9.36
CA ALA A 17 -0.07 4.95 -10.72
C ALA A 17 -0.94 3.68 -10.76
N CYS A 18 -0.69 2.72 -9.88
CA CYS A 18 -1.50 1.51 -9.75
C CYS A 18 -2.94 1.83 -9.34
N GLU A 19 -3.14 2.63 -8.29
CA GLU A 19 -4.48 3.00 -7.80
C GLU A 19 -5.28 3.77 -8.86
N LEU A 20 -4.64 4.71 -9.55
CA LEU A 20 -5.28 5.44 -10.65
C LEU A 20 -5.59 4.55 -11.85
N GLY A 21 -4.71 3.60 -12.17
CA GLY A 21 -4.95 2.60 -13.22
C GLY A 21 -6.18 1.74 -12.92
N TRP A 22 -6.28 1.24 -11.68
CA TRP A 22 -7.45 0.51 -11.21
C TRP A 22 -8.71 1.37 -11.22
N PHE A 23 -8.63 2.63 -10.78
CA PHE A 23 -9.76 3.55 -10.83
C PHE A 23 -10.28 3.74 -12.26
N VAL A 24 -9.39 3.98 -13.23
CA VAL A 24 -9.78 4.14 -14.64
C VAL A 24 -10.43 2.85 -15.17
N ALA A 25 -9.88 1.69 -14.84
CA ALA A 25 -10.41 0.40 -15.28
C ALA A 25 -11.79 0.08 -14.68
N GLU A 26 -11.96 0.26 -13.36
CA GLU A 26 -13.19 -0.07 -12.65
C GLU A 26 -14.30 0.96 -12.87
N TYR A 27 -13.95 2.25 -12.80
CA TYR A 27 -14.91 3.32 -13.01
C TYR A 27 -15.31 3.43 -14.48
N GLY A 28 -14.39 3.17 -15.41
CA GLY A 28 -14.69 3.16 -16.85
C GLY A 28 -15.72 2.11 -17.26
N ARG A 29 -15.95 1.09 -16.41
CA ARG A 29 -16.94 0.04 -16.62
C ARG A 29 -18.33 0.38 -16.06
N GLN A 30 -18.45 1.46 -15.28
CA GLN A 30 -19.76 1.96 -14.86
C GLN A 30 -20.59 2.35 -16.09
N PRO A 31 -21.89 2.01 -16.15
CA PRO A 31 -22.78 1.58 -15.06
C PRO A 31 -22.92 0.04 -14.90
N TRP A 32 -21.97 -0.75 -15.41
CA TRP A 32 -22.10 -2.22 -15.46
C TRP A 32 -21.26 -2.93 -14.40
N ALA A 33 -21.89 -3.80 -13.62
CA ALA A 33 -21.23 -4.77 -12.73
C ALA A 33 -20.78 -6.02 -13.49
N ILE A 34 -21.46 -6.39 -14.57
CA ILE A 34 -21.01 -7.31 -15.62
C ILE A 34 -21.42 -6.67 -16.95
N ASP A 35 -20.45 -6.46 -17.85
CA ASP A 35 -20.67 -5.71 -19.09
C ASP A 35 -21.82 -6.30 -19.91
N GLY A 36 -22.77 -5.45 -20.30
CA GLY A 36 -23.97 -5.83 -21.05
C GLY A 36 -24.97 -6.77 -20.35
N ILE A 37 -24.71 -7.20 -19.11
CA ILE A 37 -25.53 -8.22 -18.42
C ILE A 37 -26.14 -7.67 -17.13
N LEU A 38 -25.33 -7.18 -16.20
CA LEU A 38 -25.78 -6.79 -14.86
C LEU A 38 -25.40 -5.34 -14.55
N PRO A 39 -26.37 -4.41 -14.45
CA PRO A 39 -26.12 -3.05 -14.00
C PRO A 39 -25.70 -2.99 -12.52
N THR A 40 -24.80 -2.06 -12.16
CA THR A 40 -24.30 -1.90 -10.78
C THR A 40 -25.39 -1.58 -9.78
N GLY A 41 -26.42 -0.82 -10.16
CA GLY A 41 -27.55 -0.49 -9.29
C GLY A 41 -28.42 -1.69 -8.88
N LEU A 42 -28.37 -2.80 -9.61
CA LEU A 42 -29.09 -4.03 -9.31
C LEU A 42 -28.20 -5.10 -8.67
N ALA A 43 -26.88 -4.88 -8.63
CA ALA A 43 -25.91 -5.85 -8.13
C ALA A 43 -25.73 -5.80 -6.60
N ALA A 44 -26.26 -4.78 -5.92
CA ALA A 44 -26.10 -4.60 -4.49
C ALA A 44 -27.07 -5.45 -3.65
N SER A 45 -26.61 -5.95 -2.51
CA SER A 45 -27.45 -6.66 -1.54
C SER A 45 -28.41 -5.71 -0.80
N ALA A 46 -29.58 -6.21 -0.40
CA ALA A 46 -30.56 -5.47 0.39
C ALA A 46 -30.12 -5.35 1.86
N LEU A 47 -29.30 -4.35 2.17
CA LEU A 47 -28.81 -4.05 3.53
C LEU A 47 -29.26 -2.66 3.98
N SER A 48 -29.51 -2.49 5.29
CA SER A 48 -29.80 -1.17 5.84
C SER A 48 -28.54 -0.28 5.88
N VAL A 49 -28.71 1.02 5.70
CA VAL A 49 -27.61 2.00 5.73
C VAL A 49 -26.79 1.93 7.04
N PRO A 50 -27.39 1.80 8.24
CA PRO A 50 -26.61 1.71 9.48
C PRO A 50 -25.71 0.47 9.54
N GLN A 51 -26.18 -0.68 9.03
CA GLN A 51 -25.37 -1.90 9.00
C GLN A 51 -24.17 -1.77 8.05
N LEU A 52 -24.38 -1.14 6.89
CA LEU A 52 -23.31 -0.84 5.94
C LEU A 52 -22.25 0.09 6.55
N LEU A 53 -22.68 1.18 7.18
CA LEU A 53 -21.77 2.14 7.79
C LEU A 53 -20.99 1.55 8.96
N PHE A 54 -21.63 0.69 9.76
CA PHE A 54 -20.96 0.01 10.87
C PHE A 54 -19.84 -0.90 10.38
N THR A 55 -20.10 -1.76 9.39
CA THR A 55 -19.07 -2.68 8.86
C THR A 55 -17.99 -1.96 8.08
N LEU A 56 -18.36 -1.01 7.21
CA LEU A 56 -17.41 -0.20 6.45
C LEU A 56 -16.51 0.62 7.38
N GLY A 57 -17.09 1.25 8.41
CA GLY A 57 -16.34 1.99 9.43
C GLY A 57 -15.37 1.08 10.18
N GLY A 58 -15.79 -0.14 10.53
CA GLY A 58 -14.93 -1.16 11.13
C GLY A 58 -13.73 -1.52 10.24
N PHE A 59 -13.96 -1.78 8.95
CA PHE A 59 -12.89 -2.08 8.01
C PHE A 59 -11.94 -0.89 7.80
N VAL A 60 -12.47 0.32 7.64
CA VAL A 60 -11.66 1.54 7.50
C VAL A 60 -10.77 1.72 8.72
N LEU A 61 -11.32 1.63 9.93
CA LEU A 61 -10.55 1.76 11.18
C LEU A 61 -9.46 0.69 11.27
N PHE A 62 -9.81 -0.57 11.02
CA PHE A 62 -8.89 -1.69 11.13
C PHE A 62 -7.73 -1.60 10.12
N TYR A 63 -8.03 -1.38 8.84
CA TYR A 63 -6.99 -1.25 7.82
C TYR A 63 -6.15 0.02 7.97
N SER A 64 -6.75 1.14 8.43
CA SER A 64 -5.98 2.36 8.72
C SER A 64 -5.00 2.15 9.87
N SER A 65 -5.40 1.42 10.92
CA SER A 65 -4.51 1.12 12.04
C SER A 65 -3.39 0.17 11.64
N LEU A 66 -3.66 -0.84 10.79
CA LEU A 66 -2.60 -1.66 10.19
C LEU A 66 -1.63 -0.84 9.34
N LEU A 67 -2.14 0.08 8.49
CA LEU A 67 -1.32 0.97 7.67
C LEU A 67 -0.36 1.81 8.53
N VAL A 68 -0.85 2.37 9.65
CA VAL A 68 -0.01 3.17 10.56
C VAL A 68 1.10 2.32 11.17
N VAL A 69 0.77 1.11 11.66
CA VAL A 69 1.76 0.19 12.23
C VAL A 69 2.81 -0.18 11.19
N ASP A 70 2.38 -0.53 9.98
CA ASP A 70 3.26 -0.93 8.88
C ASP A 70 4.22 0.19 8.47
N VAL A 71 3.72 1.41 8.26
CA VAL A 71 4.56 2.58 7.92
C VAL A 71 5.57 2.89 9.03
N VAL A 72 5.17 2.78 10.30
CA VAL A 72 6.07 2.98 11.45
C VAL A 72 7.17 1.93 11.46
N LEU A 73 6.82 0.65 11.28
CA LEU A 73 7.78 -0.45 11.24
C LEU A 73 8.72 -0.33 10.04
N MET A 74 8.18 -0.11 8.84
CA MET A 74 8.95 0.08 7.62
C MET A 74 9.97 1.21 7.80
N ARG A 75 9.55 2.39 8.29
CA ARG A 75 10.48 3.50 8.56
C ARG A 75 11.54 3.12 9.60
N LYS A 76 11.15 2.47 10.69
CA LYS A 76 12.07 2.05 11.76
C LYS A 76 13.18 1.15 11.22
N TYR A 77 12.84 0.15 10.42
CA TYR A 77 13.81 -0.81 9.91
C TYR A 77 14.64 -0.27 8.73
N VAL A 78 14.04 0.54 7.84
CA VAL A 78 14.78 1.21 6.76
C VAL A 78 15.86 2.14 7.32
N VAL A 79 15.56 2.89 8.39
CA VAL A 79 16.54 3.79 9.03
C VAL A 79 17.57 3.03 9.86
N MET A 80 17.19 1.89 10.46
CA MET A 80 18.10 1.05 11.24
C MET A 80 19.25 0.47 10.39
N GLY A 81 18.99 0.21 9.11
CA GLY A 81 19.96 -0.39 8.19
C GLY A 81 20.20 -1.89 8.46
N PRO A 82 20.81 -2.60 7.49
CA PRO A 82 20.90 -4.06 7.50
C PRO A 82 21.79 -4.61 8.61
N VAL A 83 22.90 -3.93 8.92
CA VAL A 83 23.91 -4.40 9.90
C VAL A 83 23.29 -4.56 11.29
N LYS A 84 22.53 -3.56 11.74
CA LYS A 84 21.88 -3.56 13.05
C LYS A 84 20.60 -4.39 13.06
N ALA A 85 19.86 -4.43 11.96
CA ALA A 85 18.63 -5.21 11.84
C ALA A 85 18.89 -6.73 11.81
N LEU A 86 19.98 -7.16 11.17
CA LEU A 86 20.37 -8.57 11.02
C LEU A 86 21.44 -9.01 12.05
N ALA A 87 21.81 -8.13 12.99
CA ALA A 87 22.87 -8.36 13.98
C ALA A 87 24.16 -8.93 13.36
N LEU A 88 24.53 -8.43 12.17
CA LEU A 88 25.71 -8.90 11.47
C LEU A 88 26.95 -8.46 12.24
N ASP A 89 27.84 -9.42 12.49
CA ASP A 89 29.10 -9.17 13.16
C ASP A 89 29.98 -8.31 12.24
N THR A 90 30.03 -7.00 12.50
CA THR A 90 30.82 -6.03 11.72
C THR A 90 32.31 -6.39 11.68
N THR A 91 32.74 -7.23 12.64
CA THR A 91 34.08 -7.78 12.76
C THR A 91 34.43 -8.70 11.57
N ALA A 92 33.46 -9.46 11.03
CA ALA A 92 33.69 -10.32 9.86
C ALA A 92 33.75 -9.52 8.54
N ALA A 93 32.92 -8.47 8.40
CA ALA A 93 32.91 -7.61 7.22
C ALA A 93 34.19 -6.74 7.11
N ALA A 94 34.78 -6.35 8.25
CA ALA A 94 36.04 -5.60 8.30
C ALA A 94 37.28 -6.44 7.93
N LEU A 95 37.18 -7.77 7.93
CA LEU A 95 38.27 -8.69 7.61
C LEU A 95 38.29 -9.14 6.14
N ALA A 96 37.29 -8.76 5.34
CA ALA A 96 37.34 -9.00 3.90
C ALA A 96 38.29 -7.96 3.27
N PRO A 97 39.44 -8.38 2.71
CA PRO A 97 40.39 -7.45 2.10
C PRO A 97 39.71 -6.70 0.96
N ALA A 98 39.85 -5.38 0.99
CA ALA A 98 39.49 -4.51 -0.11
C ALA A 98 40.47 -4.75 -1.26
N GLU A 99 40.11 -5.64 -2.18
CA GLU A 99 40.60 -5.60 -3.56
C GLU A 99 39.67 -4.70 -4.40
#